data_AF-A0A662YIN0-F1
#
_entry.id   AF-A0A662YIN0-F1
#
_cell.length_a   1.000
_cell.length_b   1.000
_cell.length_c   1.000
_cell.angle_alpha   90.00
_cell.angle_beta   90.00
_cell.angle_gamma   90.00
#
_symmetry.space_group_name_H-M   'P 1'
#
loop_
_entity.id
_entity.type
_entity.pdbx_description
1 polymer ?
#
loop_
_entity_poly.entity_id
_entity_poly.type
_entity_poly.pdbx_seq_one_letter_code
_entity_poly.pdbx_strand_id
1 'polypeptide(L)'
;MEPPPAFAKTRKPTRQPDAPNQWTPRMYVTTGKKLQSLLDSNGSKPVASRAMVIGVHFQFTEQKGGSDRVVAITTASSAVDHTAVVLQIEQLDKKVVAKGLKALLGDSTTVKVMHDVHRTALWLRRYGLTNADLSNCVDLQLLYQHAVDQREQHADTLRIAVGSCSTASVELARKVNSFNGKLKPRAWESSPLAPPLLKTLVQTAQLYAQCYDQFGAAAASADFGAMTRERWYCAISQQYHSAILHHSATPLNVLADNSTYPQAKADASAANLTESTRTIAYINAEPRLQSLLDKNSNKPVASQATTVGVHFHFAGQSNSGAELD
;
A
#
# COMPACT_ATOMS: atom_id res chain seq x y z
N MET A 1 70.83 35.05 -20.53
CA MET A 1 70.13 34.00 -21.28
C MET A 1 70.02 32.80 -20.36
N GLU A 2 68.83 32.59 -19.80
CA GLU A 2 68.51 31.52 -18.87
C GLU A 2 67.24 30.84 -19.43
N PRO A 3 67.19 29.50 -19.55
CA PRO A 3 66.05 28.82 -20.18
C PRO A 3 64.84 28.74 -19.21
N PRO A 4 63.60 28.72 -19.72
CA PRO A 4 62.42 28.61 -18.88
C PRO A 4 62.27 27.18 -18.31
N PRO A 5 61.62 27.01 -17.13
CA PRO A 5 61.50 25.71 -16.50
C PRO A 5 60.51 24.81 -17.23
N ALA A 6 60.85 23.52 -17.28
CA ALA A 6 60.08 22.46 -17.91
C ALA A 6 58.73 22.23 -17.22
N PHE A 7 57.67 22.08 -18.04
CA PHE A 7 56.33 21.69 -17.60
C PHE A 7 56.35 20.36 -16.83
N ALA A 8 55.96 20.40 -15.56
CA ALA A 8 55.67 19.21 -14.78
C ALA A 8 54.46 18.47 -15.39
N LYS A 9 54.68 17.27 -15.92
CA LYS A 9 53.61 16.35 -16.32
C LYS A 9 52.83 15.94 -15.07
N THR A 10 51.62 16.47 -14.92
CA THR A 10 50.62 15.99 -13.96
C THR A 10 50.38 14.51 -14.19
N ARG A 11 50.83 13.67 -13.25
CA ARG A 11 50.47 12.25 -13.19
C ARG A 11 48.94 12.17 -13.04
N LYS A 12 48.28 11.61 -14.05
CA LYS A 12 46.86 11.21 -13.94
C LYS A 12 46.70 10.32 -12.70
N PRO A 13 45.69 10.54 -11.85
CA PRO A 13 45.42 9.63 -10.75
C PRO A 13 45.08 8.26 -11.34
N THR A 14 45.82 7.25 -10.91
CA THR A 14 45.57 5.84 -11.21
C THR A 14 44.15 5.52 -10.76
N ARG A 15 43.28 5.21 -11.72
CA ARG A 15 41.89 4.80 -11.48
C ARG A 15 41.93 3.54 -10.63
N GLN A 16 41.56 3.68 -9.36
CA GLN A 16 41.33 2.56 -8.47
C GLN A 16 40.26 1.67 -9.15
N PRO A 17 40.49 0.36 -9.31
CA PRO A 17 39.51 -0.50 -9.96
C PRO A 17 38.23 -0.46 -9.13
N ASP A 18 37.12 -0.07 -9.77
CA ASP A 18 35.79 -0.12 -9.17
C ASP A 18 35.58 -1.50 -8.53
N ALA A 19 35.21 -1.52 -7.24
CA ALA A 19 34.85 -2.75 -6.56
C ALA A 19 33.85 -3.54 -7.42
N PRO A 20 33.95 -4.88 -7.49
CA PRO A 20 33.09 -5.67 -8.35
C PRO A 20 31.64 -5.32 -8.05
N ASN A 21 30.92 -4.81 -9.05
CA ASN A 21 29.47 -4.60 -8.99
C ASN A 21 28.86 -5.95 -8.62
N GLN A 22 28.61 -6.20 -7.34
CA GLN A 22 28.01 -7.45 -6.89
C GLN A 22 26.51 -7.31 -7.12
N TRP A 23 26.00 -8.05 -8.12
CA TRP A 23 24.58 -8.01 -8.45
C TRP A 23 23.84 -8.95 -7.51
N THR A 24 22.85 -8.44 -6.79
CA THR A 24 21.92 -9.28 -6.03
C THR A 24 21.29 -10.31 -6.98
N PRO A 25 21.41 -11.62 -6.70
CA PRO A 25 20.73 -12.65 -7.46
C PRO A 25 19.22 -12.35 -7.51
N ARG A 26 18.58 -12.55 -8.66
CA ARG A 26 17.17 -12.24 -8.85
C ARG A 26 16.42 -13.35 -9.57
N MET A 27 15.34 -13.81 -8.97
CA MET A 27 14.33 -14.65 -9.61
C MET A 27 13.20 -13.79 -10.16
N TYR A 28 13.16 -13.63 -11.49
CA TYR A 28 12.06 -12.95 -12.17
C TYR A 28 10.98 -13.95 -12.58
N VAL A 29 9.76 -13.77 -12.07
CA VAL A 29 8.63 -14.70 -12.18
C VAL A 29 7.53 -14.09 -13.05
N THR A 30 7.34 -14.66 -14.23
CA THR A 30 6.36 -14.23 -15.23
C THR A 30 5.42 -15.36 -15.67
N THR A 31 5.58 -16.58 -15.15
CA THR A 31 4.75 -17.74 -15.54
C THR A 31 4.19 -18.45 -14.33
N GLY A 32 2.99 -19.01 -14.48
CA GLY A 32 2.34 -19.79 -13.42
C GLY A 32 3.18 -20.98 -12.94
N LYS A 33 3.87 -21.68 -13.86
CA LYS A 33 4.77 -22.80 -13.50
C LYS A 33 5.90 -22.35 -12.58
N LYS A 34 6.53 -21.22 -12.90
CA LYS A 34 7.63 -20.67 -12.09
C LYS A 34 7.15 -20.15 -10.75
N LEU A 35 5.97 -19.52 -10.71
CA LEU A 35 5.32 -19.12 -9.46
C LEU A 35 5.02 -20.34 -8.59
N GLN A 36 4.41 -21.38 -9.15
CA GLN A 36 4.07 -22.59 -8.40
C GLN A 36 5.33 -23.25 -7.81
N SER A 37 6.37 -23.42 -8.62
CA SER A 37 7.66 -23.96 -8.15
C SER A 37 8.28 -23.12 -7.03
N LEU A 38 8.20 -21.79 -7.11
CA LEU A 38 8.64 -20.89 -6.05
C LEU A 38 7.83 -21.11 -4.76
N LEU A 39 6.50 -21.17 -4.85
CA LEU A 39 5.61 -21.36 -3.71
C LEU A 39 5.83 -22.72 -3.04
N ASP A 40 5.94 -23.79 -3.83
CA ASP A 40 6.16 -25.15 -3.33
C ASP A 40 7.49 -25.26 -2.55
N SER A 41 8.52 -24.55 -3.01
CA SER A 41 9.86 -24.58 -2.40
C SER A 41 9.99 -23.71 -1.15
N ASN A 42 9.08 -22.75 -0.92
CA ASN A 42 9.24 -21.71 0.09
C ASN A 42 8.03 -21.58 1.03
N GLY A 43 7.37 -22.70 1.33
CA GLY A 43 6.26 -22.74 2.30
C GLY A 43 5.06 -21.91 1.85
N SER A 44 4.73 -21.97 0.56
CA SER A 44 3.68 -21.18 -0.08
C SER A 44 3.89 -19.65 -0.09
N LYS A 45 5.13 -19.17 0.09
CA LYS A 45 5.45 -17.74 0.11
C LYS A 45 6.23 -17.33 -1.16
N PRO A 46 5.92 -16.18 -1.79
CA PRO A 46 6.65 -15.67 -2.95
C PRO A 46 7.95 -14.97 -2.53
N VAL A 47 8.82 -15.70 -1.85
CA VAL A 47 10.14 -15.26 -1.37
C VAL A 47 11.14 -16.37 -1.60
N ALA A 48 12.38 -16.04 -1.95
CA ALA A 48 13.47 -16.99 -2.19
C ALA A 48 14.65 -16.76 -1.22
N SER A 49 14.38 -16.13 -0.08
CA SER A 49 15.34 -15.79 0.96
C SER A 49 14.86 -16.38 2.28
N ARG A 50 15.81 -16.79 3.13
CA ARG A 50 15.59 -17.20 4.52
C ARG A 50 15.91 -16.07 5.51
N ALA A 51 16.09 -14.84 5.03
CA ALA A 51 16.30 -13.69 5.89
C ALA A 51 15.12 -13.49 6.85
N MET A 52 15.43 -13.14 8.10
CA MET A 52 14.41 -12.76 9.08
C MET A 52 13.74 -11.42 8.76
N VAL A 53 14.38 -10.57 7.96
CA VAL A 53 13.84 -9.27 7.52
C VAL A 53 13.89 -9.20 6.00
N ILE A 54 12.76 -8.85 5.40
CA ILE A 54 12.66 -8.58 3.96
C ILE A 54 11.88 -7.29 3.71
N GLY A 55 12.28 -6.57 2.67
CA GLY A 55 11.44 -5.53 2.08
C GLY A 55 10.45 -6.14 1.10
N VAL A 56 9.22 -5.62 1.12
CA VAL A 56 8.15 -5.97 0.18
C VAL A 56 7.70 -4.69 -0.52
N HIS A 57 8.00 -4.60 -1.81
CA HIS A 57 7.72 -3.43 -2.64
C HIS A 57 6.62 -3.72 -3.66
N PHE A 58 5.62 -2.83 -3.71
CA PHE A 58 4.55 -2.83 -4.70
C PHE A 58 4.78 -1.68 -5.68
N GLN A 59 5.06 -1.99 -6.94
CA GLN A 59 5.28 -0.98 -7.96
C GLN A 59 3.97 -0.54 -8.58
N PHE A 60 3.52 0.67 -8.25
CA PHE A 60 2.35 1.31 -8.85
C PHE A 60 2.72 2.02 -10.17
N THR A 61 1.80 2.06 -11.14
CA THR A 61 2.00 2.77 -12.42
C THR A 61 1.80 4.28 -12.33
N GLU A 62 0.97 4.74 -11.38
CA GLU A 62 0.63 6.14 -11.17
C GLU A 62 1.09 6.64 -9.79
N GLN A 63 1.35 7.94 -9.65
CA GLN A 63 1.88 8.48 -8.39
C GLN A 63 0.81 8.72 -7.31
N LYS A 64 -0.49 8.86 -7.63
CA LYS A 64 -1.68 8.74 -6.74
C LYS A 64 -2.91 9.25 -7.50
N GLY A 65 -4.09 8.65 -7.25
CA GLY A 65 -5.39 9.20 -7.65
C GLY A 65 -6.02 8.61 -8.91
N GLY A 66 -6.92 7.64 -8.74
CA GLY A 66 -7.92 7.25 -9.75
C GLY A 66 -7.98 5.75 -10.04
N SER A 67 -6.85 5.12 -10.35
CA SER A 67 -6.80 3.70 -10.69
C SER A 67 -5.43 3.12 -10.33
N ASP A 68 -5.13 3.02 -9.03
CA ASP A 68 -3.91 2.35 -8.58
C ASP A 68 -3.81 0.95 -9.20
N ARG A 69 -2.85 0.79 -10.11
CA ARG A 69 -2.48 -0.48 -10.72
C ARG A 69 -1.07 -0.81 -10.29
N VAL A 70 -0.90 -1.97 -9.68
CA VAL A 70 0.42 -2.54 -9.42
C VAL A 70 0.83 -3.36 -10.64
N VAL A 71 2.07 -3.21 -11.09
CA VAL A 71 2.64 -4.01 -12.21
C VAL A 71 3.59 -5.09 -11.74
N ALA A 72 4.22 -4.88 -10.59
CA ALA A 72 5.17 -5.81 -10.02
C ALA A 72 5.16 -5.79 -8.50
N ILE A 73 5.42 -6.95 -7.92
CA ILE A 73 5.65 -7.12 -6.48
C ILE A 73 7.04 -7.71 -6.30
N THR A 74 7.85 -7.09 -5.44
CA THR A 74 9.24 -7.48 -5.24
C THR A 74 9.51 -7.77 -3.77
N THR A 75 10.19 -8.89 -3.49
CA THR A 75 10.70 -9.23 -2.17
C THR A 75 12.22 -9.34 -2.20
N ALA A 76 12.90 -8.72 -1.24
CA ALA A 76 14.35 -8.77 -1.13
C ALA A 76 14.80 -8.54 0.32
N SER A 77 15.89 -9.18 0.74
CA SER A 77 16.54 -8.86 2.02
C SER A 77 17.58 -7.75 1.86
N SER A 78 18.07 -7.18 2.96
CA SER A 78 19.18 -6.23 2.95
C SER A 78 20.49 -6.84 2.43
N ALA A 79 20.70 -8.15 2.63
CA ALA A 79 21.86 -8.88 2.13
C ALA A 79 21.87 -9.07 0.60
N VAL A 80 23.06 -8.98 -0.01
CA VAL A 80 23.28 -9.01 -1.47
C VAL A 80 23.48 -10.41 -2.05
N ASP A 81 23.73 -11.41 -1.21
CA ASP A 81 23.89 -12.81 -1.58
C ASP A 81 22.55 -13.57 -1.64
N HIS A 82 21.52 -13.04 -0.99
CA HIS A 82 20.18 -13.59 -1.04
C HIS A 82 19.48 -13.31 -2.37
N THR A 83 18.65 -14.28 -2.81
CA THR A 83 17.89 -14.13 -4.05
C THR A 83 16.65 -13.27 -3.83
N ALA A 84 16.57 -12.15 -4.53
CA ALA A 84 15.37 -11.33 -4.61
C ALA A 84 14.35 -11.97 -5.57
N VAL A 85 13.05 -11.82 -5.28
CA VAL A 85 11.96 -12.27 -6.15
C VAL A 85 11.26 -11.06 -6.73
N VAL A 86 11.02 -11.05 -8.04
CA VAL A 86 10.17 -10.07 -8.72
C VAL A 86 9.03 -10.83 -9.42
N LEU A 87 7.79 -10.58 -9.00
CA LEU A 87 6.59 -11.06 -9.66
C LEU A 87 6.07 -9.99 -10.63
N GLN A 88 5.91 -10.30 -11.91
CA GLN A 88 5.12 -9.44 -12.81
C GLN A 88 3.68 -9.92 -12.83
N ILE A 89 2.83 -9.22 -12.09
CA ILE A 89 1.56 -9.80 -11.61
C ILE A 89 0.51 -9.99 -12.70
N GLU A 90 0.60 -9.28 -13.82
CA GLU A 90 -0.36 -9.41 -14.92
C GLU A 90 -0.17 -10.68 -15.75
N GLN A 91 1.00 -11.29 -15.67
CA GLN A 91 1.28 -12.56 -16.35
C GLN A 91 0.96 -13.78 -15.47
N LEU A 92 0.46 -13.54 -14.25
CA LEU A 92 0.29 -14.56 -13.22
C LEU A 92 -1.18 -14.71 -12.86
N ASP A 93 -1.56 -15.92 -12.45
CA ASP A 93 -2.90 -16.17 -11.95
C ASP A 93 -3.13 -15.37 -10.65
N LYS A 94 -4.14 -14.52 -10.67
CA LYS A 94 -4.51 -13.63 -9.56
C LYS A 94 -4.76 -14.38 -8.26
N LYS A 95 -5.40 -15.55 -8.30
CA LYS A 95 -5.73 -16.34 -7.10
C LYS A 95 -4.46 -16.94 -6.50
N VAL A 96 -3.55 -17.44 -7.34
CA VAL A 96 -2.27 -18.00 -6.89
C VAL A 96 -1.40 -16.91 -6.26
N VAL A 97 -1.30 -15.73 -6.89
CA VAL A 97 -0.57 -14.58 -6.33
C VAL A 97 -1.18 -14.16 -4.99
N ALA A 98 -2.50 -13.98 -4.92
CA ALA A 98 -3.18 -13.58 -3.69
C ALA A 98 -2.99 -14.61 -2.56
N LYS A 99 -3.05 -15.91 -2.86
CA LYS A 99 -2.76 -16.98 -1.90
C LYS A 99 -1.33 -16.89 -1.37
N GLY A 100 -0.36 -16.71 -2.25
CA GLY A 100 1.05 -16.58 -1.87
C GLY A 100 1.32 -15.34 -1.01
N LEU A 101 0.74 -14.20 -1.37
CA LEU A 101 0.85 -12.97 -0.57
C LEU A 101 0.18 -13.11 0.79
N LYS A 102 -0.98 -13.78 0.87
CA LYS A 102 -1.64 -14.05 2.15
C LYS A 102 -0.76 -14.89 3.08
N ALA A 103 -0.11 -15.93 2.54
CA ALA A 103 0.85 -16.73 3.30
C ALA A 103 2.05 -15.91 3.78
N LEU A 104 2.59 -15.02 2.93
CA LEU A 104 3.72 -14.15 3.29
C LEU A 104 3.37 -13.13 4.37
N LEU A 105 2.22 -12.46 4.23
CA LEU A 105 1.79 -11.41 5.16
C LEU A 105 1.43 -11.99 6.55
N GLY A 106 0.91 -13.22 6.59
CA GLY A 106 0.59 -13.94 7.83
C GLY A 106 1.77 -14.65 8.49
N ASP A 107 2.96 -14.66 7.88
CA ASP A 107 4.12 -15.37 8.42
C ASP A 107 4.74 -14.63 9.61
N SER A 108 4.61 -15.15 10.83
CA SER A 108 5.19 -14.54 12.02
C SER A 108 6.71 -14.69 12.13
N THR A 109 7.35 -15.55 11.33
CA THR A 109 8.80 -15.81 11.45
C THR A 109 9.66 -14.77 10.73
N THR A 110 9.07 -13.99 9.84
CA THR A 110 9.78 -13.01 9.00
C THR A 110 9.14 -11.63 9.17
N VAL A 111 9.95 -10.59 9.33
CA VAL A 111 9.53 -9.19 9.32
C VAL A 111 9.39 -8.73 7.86
N LYS A 112 8.19 -8.27 7.48
CA LYS A 112 7.93 -7.68 6.16
C LYS A 112 7.89 -6.18 6.28
N VAL A 113 8.89 -5.53 5.69
CA VAL A 113 9.02 -4.09 5.69
C VAL A 113 8.41 -3.53 4.40
N MET A 114 7.38 -2.71 4.53
CA MET A 114 6.65 -2.09 3.44
C MET A 114 6.71 -0.57 3.55
N HIS A 115 6.31 0.12 2.48
CA HIS A 115 6.16 1.57 2.45
C HIS A 115 4.75 1.90 1.94
N ASP A 116 4.08 2.85 2.60
CA ASP A 116 2.70 3.24 2.28
C ASP A 116 1.76 2.03 2.32
N VAL A 117 1.66 1.43 3.51
CA VAL A 117 0.84 0.22 3.71
C VAL A 117 -0.64 0.50 3.46
N HIS A 118 -1.08 1.75 3.66
CA HIS A 118 -2.45 2.19 3.42
C HIS A 118 -2.83 2.01 1.94
N ARG A 119 -2.01 2.55 1.03
CA ARG A 119 -2.22 2.40 -0.40
C ARG A 119 -2.18 0.93 -0.83
N THR A 120 -1.22 0.18 -0.29
CA THR A 120 -1.07 -1.26 -0.54
C THR A 120 -2.30 -2.06 -0.10
N ALA A 121 -2.86 -1.76 1.07
CA ALA A 121 -4.05 -2.41 1.61
C ALA A 121 -5.28 -2.19 0.69
N LEU A 122 -5.51 -0.95 0.26
CA LEU A 122 -6.60 -0.61 -0.67
C LEU A 122 -6.47 -1.33 -2.01
N TRP A 123 -5.24 -1.41 -2.55
CA TRP A 123 -5.00 -2.13 -3.78
C TRP A 123 -5.22 -3.64 -3.62
N LEU A 124 -4.61 -4.25 -2.60
CA LEU A 124 -4.70 -5.70 -2.38
C LEU A 124 -6.13 -6.18 -2.13
N ARG A 125 -6.92 -5.37 -1.44
CA ARG A 125 -8.35 -5.64 -1.26
C ARG A 125 -9.09 -5.73 -2.60
N ARG A 126 -8.89 -4.75 -3.50
CA ARG A 126 -9.46 -4.77 -4.87
C ARG A 126 -8.86 -5.90 -5.72
N TYR A 127 -7.61 -6.25 -5.46
CA TYR A 127 -6.95 -7.42 -6.02
C TYR A 127 -7.48 -8.74 -5.45
N GLY A 128 -8.48 -8.73 -4.57
CA GLY A 128 -9.15 -9.94 -4.08
C GLY A 128 -8.45 -10.63 -2.92
N LEU A 129 -7.46 -9.99 -2.29
CA LEU A 129 -6.87 -10.45 -1.03
C LEU A 129 -7.79 -10.05 0.13
N THR A 130 -8.57 -11.01 0.62
CA THR A 130 -9.51 -10.84 1.74
C THR A 130 -9.02 -11.58 2.98
N ASN A 131 -9.36 -11.04 4.16
CA ASN A 131 -9.04 -11.62 5.46
C ASN A 131 -7.54 -11.97 5.60
N ALA A 132 -6.67 -11.05 5.18
CA ALA A 132 -5.25 -11.20 5.43
C ALA A 132 -4.94 -10.81 6.87
N ASP A 133 -4.22 -11.69 7.53
CA ASP A 133 -3.63 -11.40 8.81
C ASP A 133 -2.24 -10.80 8.59
N LEU A 134 -1.96 -9.70 9.29
CA LEU A 134 -0.66 -9.04 9.26
C LEU A 134 0.07 -9.43 10.54
N SER A 135 0.99 -10.37 10.40
CA SER A 135 1.93 -10.75 11.45
C SER A 135 3.29 -10.16 11.12
N ASN A 136 4.00 -9.51 12.04
CA ASN A 136 5.34 -8.93 11.81
C ASN A 136 5.47 -8.13 10.50
N CYS A 137 4.51 -7.25 10.23
CA CYS A 137 4.55 -6.31 9.12
C CYS A 137 4.83 -4.90 9.66
N VAL A 138 5.71 -4.16 8.98
CA VAL A 138 6.12 -2.81 9.40
C VAL A 138 5.98 -1.85 8.22
N ASP A 139 5.26 -0.75 8.42
CA ASP A 139 5.24 0.39 7.49
C ASP A 139 6.38 1.38 7.83
N LEU A 140 7.30 1.57 6.90
CA LEU A 140 8.41 2.51 7.07
C LEU A 140 7.96 3.96 7.23
N GLN A 141 6.80 4.34 6.68
CA GLN A 141 6.27 5.69 6.91
C GLN A 141 5.87 5.89 8.36
N LEU A 142 5.25 4.89 8.99
CA LEU A 142 4.94 4.92 10.43
C LEU A 142 6.23 4.98 11.23
N LEU A 143 7.19 4.11 10.91
CA LEU A 143 8.46 4.05 11.62
C LEU A 143 9.18 5.41 11.60
N TYR A 144 9.28 6.04 10.43
CA TYR A 144 9.86 7.37 10.29
C TYR A 144 9.06 8.44 11.04
N GLN A 145 7.74 8.44 10.89
CA GLN A 145 6.87 9.40 11.56
C GLN A 145 7.06 9.36 13.08
N HIS A 146 7.14 8.15 13.66
CA HIS A 146 7.28 8.00 15.10
C HIS A 146 8.71 8.26 15.61
N ALA A 147 9.73 7.83 14.87
CA ALA A 147 11.11 7.86 15.34
C ALA A 147 11.87 9.15 14.97
N VAL A 148 11.45 9.88 13.93
CA VAL A 148 12.21 11.02 13.39
C VAL A 148 11.37 12.29 13.34
N ASP A 149 10.20 12.27 12.70
CA ASP A 149 9.38 13.46 12.51
C ASP A 149 7.88 13.15 12.52
N GLN A 150 7.23 13.39 13.66
CA GLN A 150 5.81 13.11 13.88
C GLN A 150 4.87 13.91 12.97
N ARG A 151 5.35 15.01 12.38
CA ARG A 151 4.56 15.87 11.49
C ARG A 151 4.56 15.35 10.05
N GLU A 152 5.54 14.54 9.66
CA GLU A 152 5.67 14.02 8.31
C GLU A 152 4.89 12.71 8.16
N GLN A 153 3.65 12.81 7.69
CA GLN A 153 2.75 11.67 7.51
C GLN A 153 2.98 10.92 6.19
N HIS A 154 3.71 11.52 5.24
CA HIS A 154 3.83 11.01 3.87
C HIS A 154 5.27 10.95 3.37
N ALA A 155 6.23 10.70 4.26
CA ALA A 155 7.65 10.57 3.91
C ALA A 155 7.84 9.56 2.76
N ASP A 156 8.47 10.00 1.68
CA ASP A 156 8.91 9.10 0.62
C ASP A 156 10.18 8.32 1.06
N THR A 157 10.56 7.32 0.29
CA THR A 157 11.70 6.47 0.65
C THR A 157 13.04 7.24 0.69
N LEU A 158 13.20 8.30 -0.12
CA LEU A 158 14.41 9.11 -0.10
C LEU A 158 14.49 9.93 1.19
N ARG A 159 13.40 10.55 1.61
CA ARG A 159 13.32 11.29 2.87
C ARG A 159 13.58 10.39 4.07
N ILE A 160 12.98 9.20 4.09
CA ILE A 160 13.22 8.20 5.15
C ILE A 160 14.71 7.84 5.20
N ALA A 161 15.31 7.57 4.05
CA ALA A 161 16.73 7.23 3.96
C ALA A 161 17.62 8.36 4.48
N VAL A 162 17.38 9.60 4.06
CA VAL A 162 18.16 10.78 4.47
C VAL A 162 18.06 11.05 5.97
N GLY A 163 16.88 10.89 6.56
CA GLY A 163 16.67 11.20 7.97
C GLY A 163 17.15 10.12 8.95
N SER A 164 17.34 8.88 8.50
CA SER A 164 17.40 7.74 9.44
C SER A 164 18.29 6.57 9.01
N CYS A 165 18.89 6.59 7.81
CA CYS A 165 19.63 5.44 7.28
C CYS A 165 21.10 5.80 6.99
N SER A 166 21.93 4.78 6.80
CA SER A 166 23.37 4.93 6.51
C SER A 166 23.62 5.70 5.19
N THR A 167 24.81 6.29 5.04
CA THR A 167 25.23 6.96 3.80
C THR A 167 25.04 6.08 2.56
N ALA A 168 25.35 4.78 2.66
CA ALA A 168 25.16 3.83 1.57
C ALA A 168 23.67 3.67 1.18
N SER A 169 22.78 3.59 2.18
CA SER A 169 21.33 3.53 1.94
C SER A 169 20.80 4.83 1.35
N VAL A 170 21.32 5.98 1.77
CA VAL A 170 20.99 7.29 1.19
C VAL A 170 21.41 7.37 -0.28
N GLU A 171 22.62 6.93 -0.62
CA GLU A 171 23.09 6.87 -2.01
C GLU A 171 22.24 5.94 -2.87
N LEU A 172 21.87 4.77 -2.35
CA LEU A 172 20.95 3.86 -3.00
C LEU A 172 19.58 4.52 -3.23
N ALA A 173 19.04 5.19 -2.22
CA ALA A 173 17.77 5.91 -2.32
C ALA A 173 17.82 7.03 -3.36
N ARG A 174 18.90 7.81 -3.41
CA ARG A 174 19.11 8.84 -4.44
C ARG A 174 19.18 8.23 -5.83
N LYS A 175 19.84 7.08 -5.98
CA LYS A 175 19.94 6.36 -7.26
C LYS A 175 18.58 5.85 -7.74
N VAL A 176 17.81 5.21 -6.85
CA VAL A 176 16.44 4.75 -7.14
C VAL A 176 15.55 5.93 -7.50
N ASN A 177 15.58 7.00 -6.69
CA ASN A 177 14.76 8.19 -6.93
C ASN A 177 15.12 8.89 -8.25
N SER A 178 16.41 9.06 -8.53
CA SER A 178 16.88 9.66 -9.79
C SER A 178 16.48 8.83 -11.02
N PHE A 179 16.55 7.50 -10.91
CA PHE A 179 16.10 6.60 -11.97
C PHE A 179 14.58 6.73 -12.19
N ASN A 180 13.79 6.67 -11.11
CA ASN A 180 12.33 6.77 -11.19
C ASN A 180 11.87 8.14 -11.72
N GLY A 181 12.54 9.24 -11.33
CA GLY A 181 12.22 10.58 -11.82
C GLY A 181 12.48 10.79 -13.32
N LYS A 182 13.35 9.97 -13.93
CA LYS A 182 13.62 9.99 -15.38
C LYS A 182 12.73 9.02 -16.16
N LEU A 183 11.99 8.16 -15.46
CA LEU A 183 11.24 7.08 -16.08
C LEU A 183 9.87 7.57 -16.56
N LYS A 184 9.55 7.30 -17.83
CA LYS A 184 8.20 7.54 -18.35
C LYS A 184 7.23 6.53 -17.74
N PRO A 185 5.99 6.92 -17.36
CA PRO A 185 5.02 5.99 -16.75
C PRO A 185 4.80 4.70 -17.57
N ARG A 186 4.75 4.82 -18.90
CA ARG A 186 4.58 3.68 -19.84
C ARG A 186 5.71 2.65 -19.80
N ALA A 187 6.88 2.97 -19.23
CA ALA A 187 7.96 2.00 -19.13
C ALA A 187 7.55 0.78 -18.27
N TRP A 188 6.65 0.98 -17.32
CA TRP A 188 6.09 -0.06 -16.45
C TRP A 188 5.08 -0.98 -17.14
N GLU A 189 4.58 -0.59 -18.32
CA GLU A 189 3.63 -1.38 -19.12
C GLU A 189 4.34 -2.42 -19.99
N SER A 190 5.68 -2.39 -20.03
CA SER A 190 6.46 -3.34 -20.83
C SER A 190 6.38 -4.77 -20.27
N SER A 191 6.27 -5.74 -21.17
CA SER A 191 6.28 -7.16 -20.85
C SER A 191 7.16 -7.91 -21.87
N PRO A 192 8.28 -8.52 -21.42
CA PRO A 192 8.84 -8.50 -20.07
C PRO A 192 9.39 -7.12 -19.67
N LEU A 193 9.51 -6.87 -18.37
CA LEU A 193 10.15 -5.67 -17.83
C LEU A 193 11.64 -5.64 -18.18
N ALA A 194 12.12 -4.47 -18.58
CA ALA A 194 13.53 -4.28 -18.93
C ALA A 194 14.48 -4.51 -17.73
N PRO A 195 15.71 -5.02 -17.95
CA PRO A 195 16.65 -5.30 -16.86
C PRO A 195 16.92 -4.13 -15.90
N PRO A 196 17.01 -2.86 -16.34
CA PRO A 196 17.14 -1.71 -15.43
C PRO A 196 15.94 -1.54 -14.50
N LEU A 197 14.71 -1.77 -14.97
CA LEU A 197 13.51 -1.72 -14.13
C LEU A 197 13.56 -2.79 -13.06
N LEU A 198 13.88 -4.02 -13.45
CA LEU A 198 14.02 -5.14 -12.52
C LEU A 198 15.13 -4.90 -11.47
N LYS A 199 16.21 -4.20 -11.84
CA LYS A 199 17.26 -3.80 -10.90
C LYS A 199 16.75 -2.77 -9.90
N THR A 200 16.06 -1.73 -10.37
CA THR A 200 15.48 -0.70 -9.51
C THR A 200 14.47 -1.28 -8.54
N LEU A 201 13.59 -2.19 -8.98
CA LEU A 201 12.62 -2.87 -8.11
C LEU A 201 13.28 -3.63 -6.95
N VAL A 202 14.34 -4.41 -7.25
CA VAL A 202 15.11 -5.11 -6.22
C VAL A 202 15.76 -4.12 -5.28
N GLN A 203 16.42 -3.08 -5.80
CA GLN A 203 17.07 -2.05 -4.99
C GLN A 203 16.11 -1.31 -4.06
N THR A 204 14.88 -1.03 -4.50
CA THR A 204 13.85 -0.43 -3.65
C THR A 204 13.46 -1.35 -2.50
N ALA A 205 13.22 -2.63 -2.77
CA ALA A 205 12.89 -3.60 -1.71
C ALA A 205 14.06 -3.80 -0.73
N GLN A 206 15.31 -3.87 -1.23
CA GLN A 206 16.49 -3.95 -0.37
C GLN A 206 16.63 -2.72 0.52
N LEU A 207 16.38 -1.53 -0.04
CA LEU A 207 16.41 -0.28 0.70
C LEU A 207 15.39 -0.27 1.85
N TYR A 208 14.22 -0.89 1.68
CA TYR A 208 13.25 -1.00 2.76
C TYR A 208 13.81 -1.81 3.94
N ALA A 209 14.34 -3.01 3.67
CA ALA A 209 14.97 -3.84 4.70
C ALA A 209 16.16 -3.12 5.36
N GLN A 210 17.03 -2.50 4.56
CA GLN A 210 18.19 -1.76 5.07
C GLN A 210 17.77 -0.62 6.00
N CYS A 211 16.77 0.18 5.62
CA CYS A 211 16.33 1.27 6.46
C CYS A 211 15.70 0.77 7.77
N TYR A 212 14.94 -0.33 7.74
CA TYR A 212 14.43 -0.95 8.97
C TYR A 212 15.57 -1.36 9.92
N ASP A 213 16.62 -2.00 9.40
CA ASP A 213 17.77 -2.41 10.21
C ASP A 213 18.46 -1.20 10.89
N GLN A 214 18.46 -0.03 10.23
CA GLN A 214 19.07 1.20 10.78
C GLN A 214 18.23 1.88 11.88
N PHE A 215 16.92 1.66 11.91
CA PHE A 215 16.08 2.16 13.01
C PHE A 215 16.35 1.43 14.33
N GLY A 216 16.94 0.23 14.29
CA GLY A 216 17.48 -0.47 15.46
C GLY A 216 16.54 -0.49 16.67
N ALA A 217 17.00 0.08 17.79
CA ALA A 217 16.25 0.12 19.05
C ALA A 217 14.89 0.84 18.93
N ALA A 218 14.75 1.84 18.06
CA ALA A 218 13.46 2.51 17.85
C ALA A 218 12.44 1.49 17.34
N ALA A 219 12.80 0.68 16.35
CA ALA A 219 11.96 -0.39 15.81
C ALA A 219 11.62 -1.50 16.83
N ALA A 220 12.48 -1.71 17.84
CA ALA A 220 12.25 -2.66 18.92
C ALA A 220 11.40 -2.11 20.07
N SER A 221 11.35 -0.78 20.24
CA SER A 221 10.72 -0.12 21.39
C SER A 221 9.20 0.11 21.28
N ALA A 222 8.65 0.10 20.06
CA ALA A 222 7.24 0.31 19.82
C ALA A 222 6.63 -0.85 19.02
N ASP A 223 5.36 -1.16 19.27
CA ASP A 223 4.62 -2.19 18.53
C ASP A 223 4.22 -1.68 17.14
N PHE A 224 5.21 -1.51 16.27
CA PHE A 224 4.99 -1.12 14.87
C PHE A 224 4.16 -2.14 14.10
N GLY A 225 4.14 -3.40 14.55
CA GLY A 225 3.26 -4.44 14.01
C GLY A 225 1.79 -4.07 14.21
N ALA A 226 1.41 -3.73 15.43
CA ALA A 226 0.05 -3.28 15.74
C ALA A 226 -0.33 -2.00 14.99
N MET A 227 0.53 -0.98 14.98
CA MET A 227 0.23 0.28 14.27
C MET A 227 0.09 0.08 12.76
N THR A 228 0.94 -0.77 12.16
CA THR A 228 0.85 -1.14 10.74
C THR A 228 -0.46 -1.87 10.45
N ARG A 229 -0.85 -2.80 11.34
CA ARG A 229 -2.11 -3.55 11.24
C ARG A 229 -3.33 -2.63 11.37
N GLU A 230 -3.30 -1.68 12.29
CA GLU A 230 -4.35 -0.67 12.44
C GLU A 230 -4.48 0.18 11.18
N ARG A 231 -3.37 0.75 10.68
CA ARG A 231 -3.36 1.54 9.44
C ARG A 231 -3.92 0.74 8.25
N TRP A 232 -3.59 -0.54 8.14
CA TRP A 232 -4.14 -1.45 7.13
C TRP A 232 -5.65 -1.64 7.25
N TYR A 233 -6.16 -1.95 8.44
CA TYR A 233 -7.59 -2.15 8.65
C TYR A 233 -8.39 -0.85 8.47
N CYS A 234 -7.84 0.29 8.87
CA CYS A 234 -8.44 1.60 8.62
C CYS A 234 -8.58 1.87 7.11
N ALA A 235 -7.53 1.61 6.34
CA ALA A 235 -7.56 1.75 4.87
C ALA A 235 -8.68 0.91 4.25
N ILE A 236 -8.75 -0.37 4.64
CA ILE A 236 -9.78 -1.28 4.17
C ILE A 236 -11.19 -0.84 4.62
N SER A 237 -11.35 -0.35 5.84
CA SER A 237 -12.67 0.02 6.38
C SER A 237 -13.23 1.31 5.77
N GLN A 238 -12.39 2.29 5.46
CA GLN A 238 -12.80 3.57 4.87
C GLN A 238 -13.41 3.42 3.47
N GLN A 239 -12.92 2.47 2.66
CA GLN A 239 -13.49 2.22 1.33
C GLN A 239 -14.92 1.67 1.38
N TYR A 240 -15.32 0.98 2.45
CA TYR A 240 -16.73 0.59 2.64
C TYR A 240 -17.62 1.82 2.79
N HIS A 241 -17.16 2.88 3.45
CA HIS A 241 -17.95 4.09 3.68
C HIS A 241 -18.11 4.93 2.41
N SER A 242 -17.06 5.08 1.60
CA SER A 242 -17.17 5.79 0.31
C SER A 242 -18.12 5.08 -0.65
N ALA A 243 -18.07 3.74 -0.71
CA ALA A 243 -18.96 2.96 -1.58
C ALA A 243 -20.43 3.00 -1.12
N ILE A 244 -20.68 2.96 0.21
CA ILE A 244 -22.02 3.10 0.78
C ILE A 244 -22.58 4.50 0.52
N LEU A 245 -21.78 5.56 0.75
CA LEU A 245 -22.20 6.94 0.50
C LEU A 245 -22.54 7.19 -0.98
N HIS A 246 -21.77 6.62 -1.91
CA HIS A 246 -22.08 6.71 -3.34
C HIS A 246 -23.30 5.88 -3.77
N HIS A 247 -23.66 4.80 -3.06
CA HIS A 247 -24.92 4.07 -3.32
C HIS A 247 -26.14 4.77 -2.69
N SER A 248 -25.97 5.45 -1.55
CA SER A 248 -27.02 6.27 -0.93
C SER A 248 -27.19 7.66 -1.58
N ALA A 249 -26.29 8.06 -2.49
CA ALA A 249 -26.37 9.30 -3.26
C ALA A 249 -26.99 9.10 -4.66
N THR A 250 -27.87 8.10 -4.82
CA THR A 250 -28.80 8.11 -5.95
C THR A 250 -29.98 8.99 -5.56
N PRO A 251 -30.20 10.16 -6.19
CA PRO A 251 -31.40 10.93 -5.91
C PRO A 251 -32.62 10.13 -6.40
N LEU A 252 -33.39 9.63 -5.44
CA LEU A 252 -34.77 9.23 -5.65
C LEU A 252 -35.56 10.52 -5.95
N ASN A 253 -35.61 10.88 -7.23
CA ASN A 253 -36.55 11.88 -7.72
C ASN A 253 -37.97 11.38 -7.41
N VAL A 254 -38.65 12.10 -6.52
CA VAL A 254 -40.07 11.95 -6.26
C VAL A 254 -40.83 12.80 -7.30
N LEU A 255 -41.59 12.10 -8.17
CA LEU A 255 -42.95 12.35 -8.73
C LEU A 255 -43.38 13.81 -9.02
N ALA A 256 -44.11 14.18 -10.07
CA ALA A 256 -44.81 13.57 -11.23
C ALA A 256 -44.95 14.71 -12.29
N ASP A 257 -45.25 14.50 -13.58
CA ASP A 257 -46.64 14.42 -14.06
C ASP A 257 -46.73 14.01 -15.56
N ASN A 258 -47.77 13.22 -15.86
CA ASN A 258 -48.48 12.97 -17.14
C ASN A 258 -47.77 12.64 -18.47
N SER A 259 -47.97 11.41 -18.97
CA SER A 259 -48.68 11.12 -20.26
C SER A 259 -48.44 9.67 -20.78
N THR A 260 -49.55 8.92 -20.88
CA THR A 260 -49.97 7.92 -21.91
C THR A 260 -49.12 6.65 -22.26
N TYR A 261 -49.77 5.48 -22.09
CA TYR A 261 -49.48 4.05 -22.41
C TYR A 261 -48.98 3.71 -23.86
N PRO A 262 -48.65 2.42 -24.25
CA PRO A 262 -48.70 1.14 -23.50
C PRO A 262 -47.50 0.13 -23.61
N GLN A 263 -47.52 -0.81 -22.64
CA GLN A 263 -47.00 -2.21 -22.55
C GLN A 263 -46.31 -2.91 -23.75
N ALA A 264 -45.24 -3.67 -23.43
CA ALA A 264 -44.96 -5.00 -24.00
C ALA A 264 -44.24 -5.93 -22.99
N LYS A 265 -44.51 -7.24 -23.10
CA LYS A 265 -44.32 -8.36 -22.16
C LYS A 265 -42.93 -9.03 -22.19
N ALA A 266 -42.56 -9.63 -21.03
CA ALA A 266 -41.87 -10.93 -20.78
C ALA A 266 -40.46 -11.15 -21.37
N ASP A 267 -39.48 -11.87 -20.79
CA ASP A 267 -39.47 -13.09 -19.97
C ASP A 267 -38.20 -13.21 -19.08
N ALA A 268 -38.22 -14.21 -18.19
CA ALA A 268 -37.27 -14.64 -17.15
C ALA A 268 -35.77 -14.83 -17.58
N SER A 269 -34.76 -15.09 -16.75
CA SER A 269 -34.59 -15.43 -15.33
C SER A 269 -33.13 -15.16 -14.93
N ALA A 270 -32.84 -14.70 -13.70
CA ALA A 270 -31.56 -14.99 -13.04
C ALA A 270 -31.71 -14.90 -11.51
N ALA A 271 -31.48 -16.04 -10.89
CA ALA A 271 -31.61 -16.39 -9.48
C ALA A 271 -31.07 -15.40 -8.43
N ASN A 272 -31.91 -15.21 -7.41
CA ASN A 272 -31.59 -15.21 -5.97
C ASN A 272 -30.26 -14.57 -5.50
N LEU A 273 -30.31 -13.26 -5.24
CA LEU A 273 -29.59 -12.63 -4.14
C LEU A 273 -30.65 -12.10 -3.16
N THR A 274 -30.88 -12.81 -2.06
CA THR A 274 -31.61 -12.23 -0.92
C THR A 274 -30.75 -11.13 -0.32
N GLU A 275 -30.92 -9.93 -0.85
CA GLU A 275 -30.49 -8.68 -0.26
C GLU A 275 -31.22 -8.52 1.08
N SER A 276 -30.52 -8.74 2.18
CA SER A 276 -31.03 -8.41 3.52
C SER A 276 -31.15 -6.90 3.59
N THR A 277 -32.29 -6.36 3.14
CA THR A 277 -32.68 -4.96 3.27
C THR A 277 -32.81 -4.63 4.76
N ARG A 278 -31.69 -4.25 5.39
CA ARG A 278 -31.72 -3.68 6.74
C ARG A 278 -32.30 -2.28 6.62
N THR A 279 -33.51 -2.10 7.13
CA THR A 279 -34.20 -0.81 7.15
C THR A 279 -33.37 0.21 7.92
N ILE A 280 -32.91 1.26 7.24
CA ILE A 280 -32.26 2.40 7.88
C ILE A 280 -33.37 3.37 8.31
N ALA A 281 -33.50 3.60 9.61
CA ALA A 281 -34.42 4.61 10.13
C ALA A 281 -33.72 5.99 10.17
N TYR A 282 -34.20 6.93 9.36
CA TYR A 282 -33.75 8.32 9.38
C TYR A 282 -34.65 9.17 10.28
N ILE A 283 -34.06 9.81 11.28
CA ILE A 283 -34.75 10.67 12.26
C ILE A 283 -34.19 12.08 12.13
N ASN A 284 -35.03 12.99 11.65
CA ASN A 284 -34.67 14.38 11.38
C ASN A 284 -35.59 15.40 12.09
N ALA A 285 -36.38 14.93 13.06
CA ALA A 285 -37.32 15.78 13.78
C ALA A 285 -37.50 15.29 15.23
N GLU A 286 -37.57 16.25 16.16
CA GLU A 286 -37.73 16.03 17.61
C GLU A 286 -38.87 15.06 17.96
N PRO A 287 -40.08 15.18 17.39
CA PRO A 287 -41.19 14.29 17.77
C PRO A 287 -40.94 12.82 17.41
N ARG A 288 -40.17 12.56 16.35
CA ARG A 288 -39.79 11.20 15.94
C ARG A 288 -38.71 10.63 16.83
N LEU A 289 -37.76 11.46 17.26
CA LEU A 289 -36.75 11.08 18.25
C LEU A 289 -37.43 10.74 19.58
N GLN A 290 -38.32 11.59 20.07
CA GLN A 290 -39.03 11.35 21.32
C GLN A 290 -39.87 10.06 21.26
N SER A 291 -40.60 9.84 20.17
CA SER A 291 -41.36 8.59 19.98
C SER A 291 -40.47 7.34 19.96
N LEU A 292 -39.24 7.43 19.42
CA LEU A 292 -38.28 6.33 19.45
C LEU A 292 -37.78 6.08 20.89
N LEU A 293 -37.44 7.15 21.61
CA LEU A 293 -36.92 7.10 22.98
C LEU A 293 -37.98 6.51 23.94
N ASP A 294 -39.23 6.96 23.84
CA ASP A 294 -40.34 6.47 24.66
C ASP A 294 -40.55 4.96 24.47
N LYS A 295 -40.44 4.48 23.22
CA LYS A 295 -40.58 3.05 22.88
C LYS A 295 -39.43 2.17 23.37
N ASN A 296 -38.27 2.77 23.65
CA ASN A 296 -37.03 2.04 23.92
C ASN A 296 -36.41 2.42 25.27
N SER A 297 -37.22 2.83 26.24
CA SER A 297 -36.77 3.18 27.60
C SER A 297 -35.66 4.23 27.59
N ASN A 298 -35.86 5.31 26.83
CA ASN A 298 -34.92 6.41 26.60
C ASN A 298 -33.60 6.01 25.94
N LYS A 299 -33.58 4.92 25.16
CA LYS A 299 -32.43 4.54 24.34
C LYS A 299 -32.72 4.75 22.85
N PRO A 300 -31.78 5.27 22.06
CA PRO A 300 -31.95 5.42 20.61
C PRO A 300 -31.76 4.10 19.84
N VAL A 301 -31.89 2.96 20.52
CA VAL A 301 -31.69 1.61 19.99
C VAL A 301 -32.74 0.67 20.53
N ALA A 302 -33.09 -0.37 19.78
CA ALA A 302 -34.02 -1.40 20.25
C ALA A 302 -33.52 -2.05 21.53
N SER A 303 -34.40 -2.26 22.52
CA SER A 303 -34.09 -2.83 23.84
C SER A 303 -33.42 -4.21 23.78
N GLN A 304 -33.62 -4.94 22.68
CA GLN A 304 -33.06 -6.27 22.40
C GLN A 304 -31.66 -6.26 21.75
N ALA A 305 -31.08 -5.08 21.46
CA ALA A 305 -29.73 -4.99 20.92
C ALA A 305 -28.68 -5.25 22.01
N THR A 306 -27.89 -6.31 21.88
CA THR A 306 -26.79 -6.64 22.81
C THR A 306 -25.49 -5.91 22.50
N THR A 307 -25.37 -5.27 21.33
CA THR A 307 -24.17 -4.54 20.91
C THR A 307 -24.57 -3.41 19.97
N VAL A 308 -24.00 -2.22 20.19
CA VAL A 308 -24.32 -0.99 19.45
C VAL A 308 -23.03 -0.31 19.02
N GLY A 309 -22.91 -0.01 17.73
CA GLY A 309 -21.88 0.90 17.21
C GLY A 309 -22.42 2.32 17.15
N VAL A 310 -21.71 3.28 17.75
CA VAL A 310 -22.10 4.71 17.74
C VAL A 310 -21.07 5.49 16.93
N HIS A 311 -21.54 6.34 16.03
CA HIS A 311 -20.70 7.24 15.24
C HIS A 311 -21.25 8.66 15.34
N PHE A 312 -20.40 9.62 15.68
CA PHE A 312 -20.74 11.04 15.74
C PHE A 312 -20.11 11.76 14.57
N HIS A 313 -20.90 12.62 13.92
CA HIS A 313 -20.42 13.54 12.89
C HIS A 313 -20.57 14.96 13.42
N PHE A 314 -19.49 15.72 13.49
CA PHE A 314 -19.51 17.11 13.94
C PHE A 314 -19.41 18.02 12.71
N ALA A 315 -20.44 18.84 12.49
CA ALA A 315 -20.33 19.94 11.54
C ALA A 315 -19.46 21.04 12.17
N GLY A 316 -18.26 21.26 11.63
CA GLY A 316 -17.42 22.37 12.05
C GLY A 316 -18.07 23.70 11.66
N GLN A 317 -18.40 24.54 12.64
CA GLN A 317 -18.74 25.93 12.38
C GLN A 317 -17.48 26.66 11.92
N SER A 318 -17.41 26.99 10.63
CA SER A 318 -16.44 27.94 10.12
C SER A 318 -16.81 29.35 10.59
N ASN A 319 -16.21 29.79 11.69
CA ASN A 319 -16.21 31.22 12.05
C ASN A 319 -15.29 31.97 11.08
N SER A 320 -15.80 32.30 9.89
CA SER A 320 -15.22 33.34 9.05
C SER A 320 -15.70 34.71 9.55
N GLY A 321 -15.17 35.14 10.69
CA GLY A 321 -15.23 36.52 11.15
C GLY A 321 -13.94 37.22 10.71
N ALA A 322 -13.93 37.73 9.48
CA ALA A 322 -13.00 38.77 9.07
C ALA A 322 -13.86 39.98 8.68
N GLU A 323 -14.18 40.81 9.66
CA GLU A 323 -14.54 42.20 9.40
C GLU A 323 -13.28 42.92 8.92
N LEU A 324 -13.45 43.65 7.82
CA LEU A 324 -12.50 44.61 7.28
C LEU A 324 -12.44 45.82 8.22
N ASP A 325 -11.24 46.11 8.73
CA ASP A 325 -10.63 47.45 8.78
C ASP A 325 -9.10 47.30 8.89
#